data_AF-A0A1E5MMP7-F1
#
_entry.id   AF-A0A1E5MMP7-F1
#
_cell.length_a   1.000
_cell.length_b   1.000
_cell.length_c   1.000
_cell.angle_alpha   90.00
_cell.angle_beta   90.00
_cell.angle_gamma   90.00
#
_symmetry.space_group_name_H-M   'P 1'
#
loop_
_entity.id
_entity.type
_entity.pdbx_description
1 polymer ?
#
loop_
_entity_poly.entity_id
_entity_poly.type
_entity_poly.pdbx_seq_one_letter_code
_entity_poly.pdbx_strand_id
1 'polypeptide(L)'
;MDDVTLAHPLVDAVGPGFVVHETDAAVVECSSERTGLLLEARRAGVVAVLLTPGSSRLTVAMSAMLRRTASSWVVREGDRYRAAGSDVVADDVATAMLAPQTVTRSATIGPGAVPWVEALVSVHHPASEAATLGRTAELLLAGLAGLADVGDVGPEA
;
A
#
# COMPACT_ATOMS: atom_id res chain seq x y z
N MET A 1 19.86 18.06 -18.73
CA MET A 1 19.02 17.11 -17.98
C MET A 1 19.90 16.73 -16.82
N ASP A 2 19.73 17.42 -15.70
CA ASP A 2 20.65 17.29 -14.58
C ASP A 2 20.50 15.90 -13.99
N ASP A 3 21.62 15.18 -13.95
CA ASP A 3 21.73 13.83 -13.46
C ASP A 3 21.41 13.87 -11.96
N VAL A 4 20.23 13.40 -11.55
CA VAL A 4 19.81 13.49 -10.16
C VAL A 4 20.63 12.52 -9.33
N THR A 5 21.68 13.03 -8.68
CA THR A 5 22.50 12.27 -7.74
C THR A 5 22.02 12.57 -6.32
N LEU A 6 21.08 11.78 -5.81
CA LEU A 6 20.76 11.78 -4.39
C LEU A 6 21.85 10.99 -3.64
N ALA A 7 22.81 11.69 -3.05
CA ALA A 7 23.87 11.07 -2.27
C ALA A 7 23.36 10.65 -0.88
N HIS A 8 22.73 9.48 -0.80
CA HIS A 8 22.25 8.89 0.45
C HIS A 8 22.81 7.47 0.61
N PRO A 9 23.27 7.05 1.80
CA PRO A 9 23.97 5.78 2.00
C PRO A 9 23.14 4.52 1.69
N LEU A 10 21.81 4.64 1.66
CA LEU A 10 20.91 3.54 1.28
C LEU A 10 20.55 3.50 -0.21
N VAL A 11 21.16 4.35 -1.05
CA VAL A 11 20.93 4.31 -2.50
C VAL A 11 21.87 3.29 -3.12
N ASP A 12 21.30 2.23 -3.66
CA ASP A 12 22.01 1.15 -4.34
C ASP A 12 22.11 1.38 -5.85
N ALA A 13 21.09 2.03 -6.43
CA ALA A 13 21.08 2.43 -7.84
C ALA A 13 20.31 3.73 -8.07
N VAL A 14 20.63 4.41 -9.18
CA VAL A 14 19.98 5.64 -9.61
C VAL A 14 19.46 5.45 -11.02
N GLY A 15 18.26 5.96 -11.29
CA GLY A 15 17.70 6.03 -12.63
C GLY A 15 17.04 7.39 -12.91
N PRO A 16 16.56 7.62 -14.14
CA PRO A 16 15.94 8.89 -14.50
C PRO A 16 14.69 9.18 -13.66
N GLY A 17 14.80 10.11 -12.71
CA GLY A 17 13.70 10.52 -11.83
C GLY A 17 13.43 9.59 -10.64
N PHE A 18 14.28 8.59 -10.39
CA PHE A 18 14.11 7.68 -9.27
C PHE A 18 15.44 7.19 -8.68
N VAL A 19 15.38 6.71 -7.44
CA VAL A 19 16.50 6.03 -6.75
C VAL A 19 16.01 4.70 -6.19
N VAL A 20 16.89 3.72 -6.12
CA VAL A 20 16.58 2.37 -5.65
C VAL A 20 17.31 2.11 -4.35
N HIS A 21 16.56 1.58 -3.37
CA HIS A 21 17.10 0.93 -2.19
C HIS A 21 16.70 -0.55 -2.22
N GLU A 22 17.67 -1.45 -2.31
CA GLU A 22 17.47 -2.90 -2.32
C GLU A 22 17.66 -3.48 -0.91
N THR A 23 16.79 -4.41 -0.54
CA THR A 23 16.95 -5.19 0.68
C THR A 23 16.34 -6.58 0.53
N ASP A 24 16.99 -7.58 1.12
CA ASP A 24 16.53 -8.97 1.19
C ASP A 24 15.80 -9.30 2.51
N ALA A 25 15.54 -8.29 3.35
CA ALA A 25 14.86 -8.47 4.62
C ALA A 25 13.47 -9.11 4.44
N ALA A 26 13.20 -10.18 5.20
CA ALA A 26 11.90 -10.85 5.17
C ALA A 26 10.76 -9.96 5.67
N VAL A 27 11.06 -9.07 6.63
CA VAL A 27 10.16 -8.03 7.12
C VAL A 27 10.89 -6.70 7.02
N VAL A 28 10.35 -5.75 6.26
CA VAL A 28 10.93 -4.41 6.08
C VAL A 28 10.25 -3.42 7.02
N GLU A 29 11.01 -3.00 8.01
CA GLU A 29 10.65 -2.01 9.03
C GLU A 29 10.86 -0.57 8.55
N CYS A 30 10.16 0.36 9.19
CA CYS A 30 10.31 1.79 8.94
C CYS A 30 11.41 2.38 9.85
N SER A 31 12.67 2.08 9.54
CA SER A 31 13.82 2.61 10.30
C SER A 31 14.02 4.11 10.07
N SER A 32 14.83 4.75 10.91
CA SER A 32 15.22 6.16 10.76
C SER A 32 15.91 6.42 9.43
N GLU A 33 16.81 5.54 9.01
CA GLU A 33 17.62 5.68 7.79
C GLU A 33 16.74 5.57 6.54
N ARG A 34 15.82 4.59 6.50
CA ARG A 34 14.86 4.47 5.40
C ARG A 34 13.90 5.65 5.36
N THR A 35 13.46 6.12 6.52
CA THR A 35 12.65 7.34 6.60
C THR A 35 13.41 8.55 6.05
N GLY A 36 14.69 8.69 6.39
CA GLY A 36 15.59 9.70 5.85
C GLY A 36 15.64 9.67 4.32
N LEU A 37 15.95 8.50 3.75
CA LEU A 37 15.96 8.30 2.30
C LEU A 37 14.65 8.74 1.63
N LEU A 38 13.50 8.27 2.13
CA LEU A 38 12.20 8.55 1.52
C LEU A 38 11.86 10.05 1.56
N LEU A 39 12.22 10.74 2.65
CA LEU A 39 12.00 12.17 2.80
C LEU A 39 12.95 12.99 1.93
N GLU A 40 14.21 12.59 1.83
CA GLU A 40 15.21 13.24 0.98
C GLU A 40 14.88 13.09 -0.51
N ALA A 41 14.53 11.88 -0.95
CA ALA A 41 14.08 11.61 -2.31
C ALA A 41 12.87 12.49 -2.68
N ARG A 42 11.87 12.55 -1.79
CA ARG A 42 10.70 13.42 -1.98
C ARG A 42 11.09 14.90 -2.07
N ARG A 43 12.01 15.35 -1.22
CA ARG A 43 12.51 16.74 -1.23
C ARG A 43 13.27 17.07 -2.52
N ALA A 44 14.00 16.10 -3.06
CA ALA A 44 14.71 16.19 -4.34
C ALA A 44 13.79 16.00 -5.56
N GLY A 45 12.49 15.70 -5.36
CA GLY A 45 11.54 15.51 -6.44
C GLY A 45 11.73 14.20 -7.22
N VAL A 46 12.38 13.19 -6.61
CA VAL A 46 12.55 11.85 -7.19
C VAL A 46 11.78 10.79 -6.44
N VAL A 47 11.39 9.74 -7.16
CA VAL A 47 10.71 8.59 -6.59
C VAL A 47 11.74 7.69 -5.92
N ALA A 48 11.61 7.45 -4.62
CA ALA A 48 12.32 6.34 -3.99
C ALA A 48 11.60 5.03 -4.32
N VAL A 49 12.36 4.03 -4.74
CA VAL A 49 11.91 2.67 -5.00
C VAL A 49 12.52 1.75 -3.95
N LEU A 50 11.67 1.13 -3.13
CA LEU A 50 12.07 0.02 -2.29
C LEU A 50 12.01 -1.26 -3.14
N LEU A 51 13.14 -1.92 -3.35
CA LEU A 51 13.24 -3.17 -4.10
C LEU A 51 13.44 -4.34 -3.15
N THR A 52 12.57 -5.35 -3.21
CA THR A 52 12.65 -6.54 -2.35
C THR A 52 12.43 -7.83 -3.15
N PRO A 53 12.85 -9.00 -2.64
CA PRO A 53 12.32 -10.29 -3.08
C PRO A 53 10.81 -10.40 -2.87
N GLY A 54 10.14 -11.32 -3.58
CA GLY A 54 8.70 -11.58 -3.43
C GLY A 54 8.28 -12.24 -2.12
N SER A 55 9.24 -12.73 -1.33
CA SER A 55 9.01 -13.27 0.01
C SER A 55 8.92 -12.18 1.10
N SER A 56 9.35 -10.96 0.81
CA SER A 56 9.39 -9.87 1.78
C SER A 56 8.01 -9.29 2.06
N ARG A 57 7.84 -8.78 3.28
CA ARG A 57 6.62 -8.08 3.72
C ARG A 57 6.97 -6.74 4.33
N LEU A 58 6.16 -5.72 4.08
CA LEU A 58 6.32 -4.44 4.76
C LEU A 58 5.59 -4.45 6.11
N THR A 59 6.21 -3.82 7.10
CA THR A 59 5.45 -3.35 8.26
C THR A 59 4.40 -2.32 7.84
N VAL A 60 3.32 -2.19 8.62
CA VAL A 60 2.26 -1.19 8.36
C VAL A 60 2.85 0.23 8.30
N ALA A 61 3.79 0.53 9.19
CA ALA A 61 4.48 1.82 9.21
C ALA A 61 5.26 2.09 7.91
N MET A 62 6.02 1.11 7.41
CA MET A 62 6.78 1.28 6.17
C MET A 62 5.85 1.43 4.96
N SER A 63 4.78 0.64 4.90
CA SER A 63 3.75 0.74 3.86
C SER A 63 3.08 2.13 3.86
N ALA A 64 2.78 2.68 5.04
CA ALA A 64 2.23 4.02 5.17
C ALA A 64 3.22 5.11 4.77
N MET A 65 4.51 4.94 5.11
CA MET A 65 5.56 5.88 4.75
C MET A 65 5.72 5.98 3.23
N LEU A 66 5.81 4.85 2.52
CA LEU A 66 5.92 4.82 1.06
C LEU A 66 4.76 5.57 0.39
N ARG A 67 3.52 5.34 0.85
CA ARG A 67 2.36 6.09 0.34
C ARG A 67 2.48 7.59 0.60
N ARG A 68 2.89 7.99 1.81
CA ARG A 68 3.03 9.40 2.20
C ARG A 68 4.10 10.13 1.37
N THR A 69 5.13 9.41 0.94
CA THR A 69 6.23 9.97 0.14
C THR A 69 6.06 9.75 -1.37
N ALA A 70 4.93 9.20 -1.82
CA ALA A 70 4.69 8.81 -3.21
C ALA A 70 5.83 7.95 -3.78
N SER A 71 6.36 7.08 -2.91
CA SER A 71 7.44 6.14 -3.22
C SER A 71 6.87 4.78 -3.63
N SER A 72 7.63 4.02 -4.40
CA SER A 72 7.18 2.75 -4.95
C SER A 72 7.77 1.56 -4.18
N TRP A 73 7.00 0.48 -4.06
CA TRP A 73 7.50 -0.82 -3.66
C TRP A 73 7.52 -1.72 -4.88
N VAL A 74 8.70 -2.17 -5.27
CA VAL A 74 8.91 -3.09 -6.38
C VAL A 74 9.43 -4.42 -5.83
N VAL A 75 8.91 -5.49 -6.39
CA VAL A 75 9.26 -6.86 -6.07
C VAL A 75 10.07 -7.45 -7.23
N ARG A 76 11.21 -8.07 -6.91
CA ARG A 76 12.00 -8.87 -7.83
C ARG A 76 11.48 -10.31 -7.88
N GLU A 77 11.25 -10.80 -9.09
CA GLU A 77 10.78 -12.15 -9.42
C GLU A 77 11.76 -12.79 -10.42
N GLY A 78 12.85 -13.37 -9.91
CA GLY A 78 13.97 -13.79 -10.75
C GLY A 78 14.63 -12.57 -11.40
N ASP A 79 14.70 -12.57 -12.73
CA ASP A 79 15.30 -11.48 -13.52
C ASP A 79 14.28 -10.39 -13.91
N ARG A 80 13.04 -10.47 -13.40
CA ARG A 80 11.95 -9.53 -13.71
C ARG A 80 11.45 -8.80 -12.46
N TYR A 81 10.69 -7.74 -12.69
CA TYR A 81 10.25 -6.80 -11.67
C TYR A 81 8.74 -6.57 -11.73
N ARG A 82 8.11 -6.28 -10.59
CA ARG A 82 6.68 -5.99 -10.51
C ARG A 82 6.42 -5.01 -9.39
N ALA A 83 5.62 -3.96 -9.62
CA ALA A 83 5.17 -3.13 -8.50
C ALA A 83 4.28 -3.94 -7.56
N ALA A 84 4.47 -3.81 -6.25
CA ALA A 84 3.67 -4.49 -5.26
C ALA A 84 2.19 -4.05 -5.37
N GLY A 85 1.31 -4.98 -5.68
CA GLY A 85 -0.10 -4.70 -5.98
C GLY A 85 -0.42 -4.58 -7.47
N SER A 86 0.57 -4.72 -8.36
CA SER A 86 0.34 -4.91 -9.80
C SER A 86 0.41 -6.39 -10.17
N ASP A 87 -0.28 -6.80 -11.23
CA ASP A 87 -0.11 -8.08 -11.92
C ASP A 87 0.83 -7.97 -13.14
N VAL A 88 1.27 -6.75 -13.47
CA VAL A 88 2.16 -6.48 -14.60
C VAL A 88 3.61 -6.71 -14.22
N VAL A 89 4.24 -7.68 -14.88
CA VAL A 89 5.68 -7.96 -14.77
C VAL A 89 6.44 -7.21 -15.87
N ALA A 90 7.57 -6.60 -15.52
CA ALA A 90 8.43 -5.84 -16.41
C ALA A 90 9.89 -6.30 -16.33
N ASP A 91 10.67 -5.98 -17.36
CA ASP A 91 12.08 -6.37 -17.46
C ASP A 91 13.02 -5.40 -16.70
N ASP A 92 12.50 -4.24 -16.26
CA ASP A 92 13.27 -3.24 -15.53
C ASP A 92 12.44 -2.55 -14.43
N VAL A 93 13.13 -1.94 -13.47
CA VAL A 93 12.53 -1.27 -12.31
C VAL A 93 11.74 -0.03 -12.71
N ALA A 94 12.18 0.72 -13.73
CA ALA A 94 11.53 1.97 -14.13
C ALA A 94 10.15 1.69 -14.74
N THR A 95 10.05 0.66 -15.57
CA THR A 95 8.79 0.19 -16.14
C THR A 95 7.91 -0.42 -15.04
N ALA A 96 8.47 -1.24 -14.14
CA ALA A 96 7.72 -1.84 -13.05
C ALA A 96 7.11 -0.80 -12.11
N MET A 97 7.85 0.23 -11.69
CA MET A 97 7.35 1.23 -10.74
C MET A 97 6.21 2.09 -11.30
N LEU A 98 6.10 2.19 -12.63
CA LEU A 98 5.04 2.91 -13.34
C LEU A 98 3.84 2.01 -13.67
N ALA A 99 3.93 0.72 -13.38
CA ALA A 99 2.86 -0.22 -13.69
C ALA A 99 1.56 0.15 -12.97
N PRO A 100 0.39 0.01 -13.64
CA PRO A 100 -0.90 0.21 -13.02
C PRO A 100 -1.03 -0.64 -11.77
N GLN A 101 -1.46 -0.01 -10.68
CA GLN A 101 -1.79 -0.74 -9.46
C GLN A 101 -3.12 -1.44 -9.68
N THR A 102 -3.11 -2.76 -9.63
CA THR A 102 -4.33 -3.54 -9.58
C THR A 102 -4.85 -3.36 -8.16
N VAL A 103 -6.04 -2.75 -8.00
CA VAL A 103 -6.72 -2.77 -6.70
C VAL A 103 -7.24 -4.20 -6.49
N THR A 104 -6.33 -5.14 -6.28
CA THR A 104 -6.66 -6.50 -5.91
C THR A 104 -6.95 -6.46 -4.43
N ARG A 105 -8.24 -6.34 -4.09
CA ARG A 105 -8.74 -6.82 -2.80
C ARG A 105 -8.46 -8.33 -2.75
N SER A 106 -7.24 -8.71 -2.36
CA SER A 106 -6.90 -10.10 -2.12
C SER A 106 -7.42 -10.47 -0.74
N ALA A 107 -8.64 -10.99 -0.68
CA ALA A 107 -9.11 -11.75 0.47
C ALA A 107 -8.70 -13.21 0.24
N THR A 108 -7.44 -13.55 0.48
CA THR A 108 -7.09 -14.98 0.61
C THR A 108 -7.62 -15.46 1.96
N ILE A 109 -8.87 -15.90 1.98
CA ILE A 109 -9.50 -16.52 3.13
C ILE A 109 -8.94 -17.95 3.21
N GLY A 110 -8.06 -18.22 4.17
CA GLY A 110 -7.53 -19.55 4.41
C GLY A 110 -8.63 -20.53 4.86
N PRO A 111 -8.43 -21.86 4.75
CA PRO A 111 -9.39 -22.83 5.24
C PRO A 111 -9.64 -22.61 6.75
N GLY A 112 -10.90 -22.36 7.11
CA GLY A 112 -11.33 -22.06 8.48
C GLY A 112 -11.38 -20.58 8.85
N ALA A 113 -11.01 -19.66 7.95
CA ALA A 113 -11.22 -18.23 8.19
C ALA A 113 -12.69 -17.86 7.94
N VAL A 114 -13.30 -17.23 8.93
CA VAL A 114 -14.64 -16.65 8.80
C VAL A 114 -14.48 -15.30 8.11
N PRO A 115 -15.05 -15.06 6.92
CA PRO A 115 -15.05 -13.74 6.33
C PRO A 115 -15.69 -12.75 7.30
N TRP A 116 -14.96 -11.69 7.63
CA TRP A 116 -15.47 -10.60 8.45
C TRP A 116 -15.11 -9.29 7.76
N VAL A 117 -15.98 -8.29 7.94
CA VAL A 117 -15.79 -6.95 7.40
C VAL A 117 -15.48 -6.03 8.56
N GLU A 118 -14.31 -5.39 8.53
CA GLU A 118 -14.02 -4.24 9.38
C GLU A 118 -14.39 -2.96 8.64
N ALA A 119 -15.10 -2.06 9.31
CA ALA A 119 -15.32 -0.71 8.84
C ALA A 119 -15.01 0.28 9.95
N LEU A 120 -14.08 1.21 9.69
CA LEU A 120 -13.82 2.36 10.55
C LEU A 120 -14.50 3.58 9.92
N VAL A 121 -15.45 4.18 10.66
CA VAL A 121 -16.18 5.37 10.20
C VAL A 121 -15.95 6.51 11.16
N SER A 122 -15.37 7.61 10.68
CA SER A 122 -15.28 8.87 11.41
C SER A 122 -16.26 9.87 10.81
N VAL A 123 -17.13 10.44 11.64
CA VAL A 123 -18.08 11.47 11.22
C VAL A 123 -17.85 12.73 12.01
N HIS A 124 -17.57 13.81 11.29
CA HIS A 124 -17.44 15.14 11.86
C HIS A 124 -18.69 15.93 11.50
N HIS A 125 -19.39 16.45 12.50
CA HIS A 125 -20.50 17.37 12.29
C HIS A 125 -20.27 18.65 13.09
N PRO A 126 -20.75 19.81 12.61
CA PRO A 126 -20.81 21.01 13.43
C PRO A 126 -21.69 20.76 14.66
N ALA A 127 -21.32 21.33 15.80
CA ALA A 127 -22.14 21.26 17.01
C ALA A 127 -23.46 22.01 16.76
N SER A 128 -24.58 21.29 16.78
CA SER A 128 -25.92 21.85 16.67
C SER A 128 -26.83 21.11 17.64
N GLU A 129 -27.92 21.75 18.07
CA GLU A 129 -28.89 21.13 18.98
C GLU A 129 -29.59 19.90 18.34
N ALA A 130 -29.60 19.81 17.01
CA ALA A 130 -30.11 18.68 16.26
C ALA A 130 -29.12 17.49 16.18
N ALA A 131 -27.87 17.67 16.58
CA ALA A 131 -26.86 16.62 16.51
C ALA A 131 -27.11 15.56 17.60
N THR A 132 -27.77 14.48 17.21
CA THR A 132 -27.98 13.33 18.08
C THR A 132 -26.81 12.37 17.96
N LEU A 133 -26.01 12.26 19.02
CA LEU A 133 -24.95 11.25 19.12
C LEU A 133 -25.56 9.85 18.94
N GLY A 134 -25.00 9.04 18.05
CA GLY A 134 -25.45 7.67 17.78
C GLY A 134 -26.34 7.51 16.54
N ARG A 135 -27.07 8.53 16.09
CA ARG A 135 -27.95 8.43 14.91
C ARG A 135 -27.20 8.00 13.64
N THR A 136 -25.99 8.52 13.48
CA THR A 136 -25.11 8.15 12.37
C THR A 136 -24.68 6.67 12.45
N ALA A 137 -24.39 6.16 13.65
CA ALA A 137 -24.05 4.76 13.85
C ALA A 137 -25.26 3.85 13.55
N GLU A 138 -26.47 4.23 13.98
CA GLU A 138 -27.71 3.52 13.67
C GLU A 138 -27.98 3.43 12.16
N LEU A 139 -27.81 4.54 11.43
CA LEU A 139 -27.99 4.58 9.98
C LEU A 139 -26.96 3.71 9.25
N LEU A 140 -25.70 3.73 9.70
CA LEU A 140 -24.65 2.87 9.16
C LEU A 140 -24.95 1.39 9.41
N LEU A 141 -25.36 1.03 10.63
CA LEU A 141 -25.74 -0.33 10.99
C LEU A 141 -26.94 -0.82 10.18
N ALA A 142 -27.98 0.01 10.03
CA ALA A 142 -29.16 -0.33 9.23
C ALA A 142 -28.81 -0.55 7.75
N GLY A 143 -27.94 0.29 7.19
CA GLY A 143 -27.46 0.12 5.81
C GLY A 143 -26.63 -1.15 5.62
N LEU A 144 -25.75 -1.47 6.57
CA LEU A 144 -24.93 -2.69 6.53
C LEU A 144 -25.77 -3.96 6.73
N ALA A 145 -26.77 -3.93 7.62
CA ALA A 145 -27.68 -5.05 7.83
C ALA A 145 -28.53 -5.33 6.57
N GLY A 146 -28.97 -4.30 5.84
CA GLY A 146 -29.70 -4.47 4.59
C GLY A 146 -28.89 -5.08 3.44
N LEU A 147 -27.55 -5.09 3.54
CA LEU A 147 -26.66 -5.76 2.59
C LEU A 147 -26.43 -7.25 2.93
N ALA A 148 -26.71 -7.66 4.17
CA ALA A 148 -26.52 -9.05 4.61
C ALA A 148 -27.52 -10.01 3.94
N ASP A 149 -28.72 -9.53 3.56
CA ASP A 149 -29.75 -10.32 2.86
C ASP A 149 -29.41 -10.62 1.40
N VAL A 150 -28.39 -10.00 0.82
CA VAL A 150 -28.00 -10.22 -0.60
C VAL A 150 -27.13 -11.48 -0.76
N GLY A 151 -26.69 -12.09 0.36
CA GLY A 151 -25.77 -13.23 0.37
C GLY A 151 -26.37 -14.60 0.65
N ASP A 152 -27.69 -14.72 0.89
CA ASP A 152 -28.33 -16.01 1.16
C ASP A 152 -28.54 -16.80 -0.15
N VAL A 153 -27.46 -17.41 -0.64
CA VAL A 153 -27.56 -18.48 -1.64
C VAL A 153 -27.98 -19.74 -0.88
N GLY A 154 -29.28 -20.03 -0.93
CA GLY A 154 -29.86 -21.20 -0.26
C GLY A 154 -29.18 -22.51 -0.65
N PRO A 155 -29.33 -23.58 0.16
CA PRO A 155 -28.61 -24.83 -0.05
C PRO A 155 -29.03 -25.48 -1.38
N GLU A 156 -28.06 -25.70 -2.28
CA GLU A 156 -28.25 -26.50 -3.48
C GLU A 156 -28.69 -27.93 -3.10
N ALA A 157 -29.72 -28.40 -3.81
CA ALA A 157 -30.32 -29.72 -3.72
C ALA A 157 -29.54 -30.78 -4.52
#